data_AF-A0A5J4U0S0-F1
#
_entry.id   AF-A0A5J4U0S0-F1
#
_cell.length_a   1.000
_cell.length_b   1.000
_cell.length_c   1.000
_cell.angle_alpha   90.00
_cell.angle_beta   90.00
_cell.angle_gamma   90.00
#
_symmetry.space_group_name_H-M   'P 1'
#
loop_
_entity.id
_entity.type
_entity.pdbx_description
1 polymer ?
#
loop_
_entity_poly.entity_id
_entity_poly.type
_entity_poly.pdbx_seq_one_letter_code
_entity_poly.pdbx_strand_id
1 'polypeptide(L)'
;MIKLCSDASSFTELIKVGYVSALAMRLSTAGGIGDRQDIKIFHGLNNIFWFFYSLHRGRNNPLQQPLPLQPALCKTCKEQIVEEGAIEEIEAQLSNKQNEFSINKRATWIKGEQLNYYIDRSNAKPEWYQ
;
A
#
# COMPACT_ATOMS: atom_id res chain seq x y z
N MET A 1 -13.84 13.04 4.69
CA MET A 1 -12.38 12.93 4.80
C MET A 1 -12.08 12.17 6.09
N ILE A 2 -11.50 10.97 6.01
CA ILE A 2 -10.97 10.32 7.21
C ILE A 2 -9.62 10.97 7.47
N LYS A 3 -9.53 11.70 8.58
CA LYS A 3 -8.32 12.36 9.05
C LYS A 3 -7.36 11.25 9.49
N LEU A 4 -6.29 11.02 8.72
CA LEU A 4 -5.18 10.08 9.03
C LEU A 4 -4.34 10.56 10.25
N CYS A 5 -4.98 11.03 11.32
CA CYS A 5 -4.36 11.18 12.63
C CYS A 5 -4.50 9.82 13.32
N SER A 6 -3.63 8.89 12.94
CA SER A 6 -3.86 7.48 13.23
C SER A 6 -2.58 6.87 13.79
N ASP A 7 -2.49 6.83 15.11
CA ASP A 7 -1.48 6.08 15.86
C ASP A 7 -1.52 4.56 15.54
N ALA A 8 -0.73 3.78 16.28
CA ALA A 8 -0.67 2.32 16.12
C ALA A 8 -2.03 1.62 16.28
N SER A 9 -2.88 2.13 17.19
CA SER A 9 -4.22 1.60 17.44
C SER A 9 -5.11 1.74 16.21
N SER A 10 -5.04 2.91 15.57
CA SER A 10 -5.84 3.21 14.39
C SER A 10 -5.49 2.33 13.17
N PHE A 11 -4.20 1.99 12.98
CA PHE A 11 -3.81 1.03 11.93
C PHE A 11 -4.32 -0.38 12.21
N THR A 12 -4.31 -0.79 13.47
CA THR A 12 -4.83 -2.10 13.89
C THR A 12 -6.32 -2.20 13.59
N GLU A 13 -7.09 -1.16 13.88
CA GLU A 13 -8.51 -1.10 13.54
C GLU A 13 -8.74 -1.14 12.02
N LEU A 14 -7.97 -0.37 11.25
CA LEU A 14 -8.07 -0.37 9.78
C LEU A 14 -7.81 -1.76 9.18
N ILE A 15 -6.80 -2.47 9.66
CA ILE A 15 -6.50 -3.84 9.21
C ILE A 15 -7.65 -4.79 9.60
N LYS A 16 -8.17 -4.68 10.84
CA LYS A 16 -9.30 -5.50 11.31
C LYS A 16 -10.58 -5.29 10.52
N VAL A 17 -10.88 -4.06 10.10
CA VAL A 17 -12.07 -3.75 9.30
C VAL A 17 -11.87 -4.01 7.80
N GLY A 18 -10.75 -4.61 7.39
CA GLY A 18 -10.48 -4.90 5.98
C GLY A 18 -10.28 -3.64 5.15
N TYR A 19 -9.70 -2.58 5.71
CA TYR A 19 -9.43 -1.36 4.95
C TYR A 19 -8.50 -1.62 3.76
N VAL A 20 -7.50 -2.48 3.96
CA VAL A 20 -6.57 -2.92 2.92
C VAL A 20 -7.32 -3.65 1.81
N SER A 21 -8.27 -4.50 2.19
CA SER A 21 -9.19 -5.20 1.30
C SER A 21 -10.05 -4.25 0.47
N ALA A 22 -10.61 -3.24 1.14
CA ALA A 22 -11.41 -2.21 0.49
C ALA A 22 -10.59 -1.37 -0.51
N LEU A 23 -9.29 -1.16 -0.24
CA LEU A 23 -8.37 -0.50 -1.17
C LEU A 23 -8.08 -1.38 -2.39
N ALA A 24 -7.84 -2.68 -2.18
CA ALA A 24 -7.61 -3.66 -3.24
C ALA A 24 -8.81 -3.77 -4.18
N MET A 25 -10.00 -3.99 -3.62
CA MET A 25 -11.26 -4.06 -4.38
C MET A 25 -11.55 -2.77 -5.17
N ARG A 26 -11.23 -1.60 -4.59
CA ARG A 26 -11.36 -0.32 -5.31
C ARG A 26 -10.40 -0.22 -6.50
N LEU A 27 -9.22 -0.82 -6.42
CA LEU A 27 -8.26 -0.86 -7.51
C LEU A 27 -8.75 -1.78 -8.63
N SER A 28 -9.23 -2.99 -8.30
CA SER A 28 -9.82 -3.94 -9.25
C SER A 28 -11.01 -3.36 -10.01
N THR A 29 -11.92 -2.67 -9.30
CA THR A 29 -13.09 -2.02 -9.91
C THR A 29 -12.74 -0.76 -10.70
N ALA A 30 -11.48 -0.29 -10.60
CA ALA A 30 -10.99 0.81 -11.39
C ALA A 30 -10.52 0.38 -12.80
N GLY A 31 -10.57 -0.90 -13.18
CA GLY A 31 -10.17 -1.38 -14.51
C GLY A 31 -11.16 -1.01 -15.64
N GLY A 32 -10.98 0.15 -16.25
CA GLY A 32 -11.74 0.62 -17.42
C GLY A 32 -10.99 1.71 -18.20
N ILE A 33 -11.41 2.01 -19.42
CA ILE A 33 -10.71 2.95 -20.31
C ILE A 33 -11.24 4.38 -20.10
N GLY A 34 -10.35 5.35 -19.76
CA GLY A 34 -10.62 6.79 -19.79
C GLY A 34 -10.05 7.61 -18.62
N ASP A 35 -9.86 8.91 -18.83
CA ASP A 35 -9.13 9.82 -17.92
C ASP A 35 -9.68 9.87 -16.48
N ARG A 36 -11.00 9.82 -16.30
CA ARG A 36 -11.64 9.79 -14.96
C ARG A 36 -11.32 8.52 -14.20
N GLN A 37 -11.01 7.45 -14.91
CA GLN A 37 -10.68 6.17 -14.34
C GLN A 37 -9.21 6.13 -13.92
N ASP A 38 -8.31 6.69 -14.74
CA ASP A 38 -6.89 6.87 -14.39
C ASP A 38 -6.72 7.68 -13.11
N ILE A 39 -7.54 8.71 -12.89
CA ILE A 39 -7.56 9.47 -11.63
C ILE A 39 -7.92 8.57 -10.43
N LYS A 40 -8.91 7.69 -10.57
CA LYS A 40 -9.30 6.77 -9.49
C LYS A 40 -8.21 5.74 -9.20
N ILE A 41 -7.61 5.18 -10.26
CA ILE A 41 -6.47 4.26 -10.15
C ILE A 41 -5.32 4.97 -9.44
N PHE A 42 -4.99 6.19 -9.87
CA PHE A 42 -3.94 7.00 -9.25
C PHE A 42 -4.21 7.24 -7.76
N HIS A 43 -5.42 7.66 -7.38
CA HIS A 43 -5.76 7.87 -5.98
C HIS A 43 -5.75 6.57 -5.16
N GLY A 44 -6.22 5.45 -5.73
CA GLY A 44 -6.17 4.13 -5.11
C GLY A 44 -4.73 3.70 -4.82
N LEU A 45 -3.86 3.73 -5.84
CA LEU A 45 -2.43 3.43 -5.69
C LEU A 45 -1.73 4.39 -4.72
N ASN A 46 -2.08 5.67 -4.75
CA ASN A 46 -1.49 6.65 -3.84
C ASN A 46 -1.86 6.35 -2.37
N ASN A 47 -3.11 5.96 -2.11
CA ASN A 47 -3.54 5.54 -0.77
C ASN A 47 -2.80 4.29 -0.30
N ILE A 48 -2.67 3.29 -1.18
CA ILE A 48 -1.92 2.06 -0.89
C ILE A 48 -0.45 2.37 -0.59
N PHE A 49 0.18 3.21 -1.42
CA PHE A 49 1.57 3.64 -1.22
C PHE A 49 1.78 4.30 0.14
N TRP A 50 0.97 5.31 0.49
CA TRP A 50 1.10 6.01 1.77
C TRP A 50 0.83 5.11 2.97
N PHE A 51 -0.07 4.15 2.82
CA PHE A 51 -0.36 3.16 3.84
C PHE A 51 0.87 2.29 4.12
N PHE A 52 1.46 1.67 3.09
CA PHE A 52 2.69 0.87 3.24
C PHE A 52 3.88 1.68 3.73
N TYR A 53 4.09 2.87 3.15
CA TYR A 53 5.17 3.76 3.57
C TYR A 53 5.09 4.09 5.06
N SER A 54 3.88 4.42 5.54
CA SER A 54 3.66 4.72 6.96
C SER A 54 3.90 3.50 7.86
N LEU A 55 3.56 2.30 7.39
CA LEU A 55 3.81 1.05 8.14
C LEU A 55 5.30 0.66 8.17
N HIS A 56 6.04 0.82 7.07
CA HIS A 56 7.45 0.43 6.95
C HIS A 56 8.44 1.43 7.53
N ARG A 57 8.19 2.72 7.36
CA ARG A 57 9.13 3.78 7.78
C ARG A 57 8.66 4.55 9.00
N GLY A 58 7.45 4.25 9.47
CA GLY A 58 6.80 5.10 10.44
C GLY A 58 6.47 6.48 9.87
N ARG A 59 6.14 7.42 10.75
CA ARG A 59 6.01 8.84 10.41
C ARG A 59 7.06 9.62 11.17
N ASN A 60 7.96 10.26 10.45
CA ASN A 60 8.95 11.18 11.02
C ASN A 60 8.78 12.59 10.44
N ASN A 61 7.53 13.05 10.36
CA ASN A 61 7.20 14.41 9.92
C ASN A 61 6.85 15.24 11.15
N PRO A 62 7.52 16.39 11.40
CA PRO A 62 7.20 17.26 12.54
C PRO A 62 5.77 17.81 12.53
N LEU A 63 5.08 17.77 11.39
CA LEU A 63 3.66 18.18 11.25
C LEU A 63 2.67 17.05 11.57
N GLN A 64 3.13 15.85 11.90
CA GLN A 64 2.29 14.69 12.18
C GLN A 64 2.77 13.97 13.44
N GLN A 65 1.86 13.24 14.11
CA GLN A 65 2.27 12.42 15.25
C GLN A 65 3.25 11.33 14.77
N PRO A 66 4.39 11.15 15.46
CA PRO A 66 5.32 10.09 15.13
C PRO A 66 4.65 8.73 15.23
N LEU A 67 4.79 7.92 14.18
CA LEU A 67 4.36 6.54 14.21
C LEU A 67 5.60 5.66 14.28
N PRO A 68 5.79 4.86 15.34
CA PRO A 68 6.87 3.88 15.37
C PRO A 68 6.63 2.81 14.29
N LEU A 69 7.71 2.20 13.82
CA LEU A 69 7.66 1.03 12.95
C LEU A 69 6.81 -0.07 13.61
N GLN A 70 5.88 -0.67 12.86
CA GLN A 70 5.01 -1.75 13.36
C GLN A 70 5.14 -3.01 12.50
N PRO A 71 6.19 -3.83 12.72
CA PRO A 71 6.47 -4.99 11.88
C PRO A 71 5.32 -6.02 11.86
N ALA A 72 4.65 -6.24 12.99
CA ALA A 72 3.55 -7.20 13.10
C ALA A 72 2.31 -6.81 12.28
N LEU A 73 1.92 -5.53 12.32
CA LEU A 73 0.82 -5.01 11.50
C LEU A 73 1.18 -5.01 10.02
N CYS A 74 2.44 -4.70 9.71
CA CYS A 74 2.92 -4.75 8.35
C CYS A 74 2.84 -6.16 7.76
N LYS A 75 3.26 -7.18 8.53
CA LYS A 75 3.12 -8.59 8.13
C LYS A 75 1.66 -8.95 7.84
N THR A 76 0.75 -8.63 8.76
CA THR A 76 -0.69 -8.94 8.62
C THR A 76 -1.29 -8.27 7.38
N CYS A 77 -0.98 -6.98 7.15
CA CYS A 77 -1.44 -6.27 5.97
C CYS A 77 -0.89 -6.89 4.68
N LYS A 78 0.37 -7.34 4.69
CA LYS A 78 0.99 -7.99 3.53
C LYS A 78 0.40 -9.35 3.21
N GLU A 79 -0.02 -10.10 4.22
CA GLU A 79 -0.71 -11.37 4.00
C GLU A 79 -2.07 -11.11 3.33
N GLN A 80 -2.84 -10.12 3.82
CA GLN A 80 -4.14 -9.74 3.23
C GLN A 80 -4.03 -9.27 1.78
N ILE A 81 -3.05 -8.43 1.42
CA ILE A 81 -2.93 -7.96 0.01
C ILE A 81 -2.61 -9.09 -0.97
N VAL A 82 -1.88 -10.11 -0.50
CA VAL A 82 -1.52 -11.27 -1.33
C VAL A 82 -2.73 -12.19 -1.44
N GLU A 83 -3.40 -12.48 -0.33
CA GLU A 83 -4.59 -13.33 -0.31
C GLU A 83 -5.73 -12.75 -1.16
N GLU A 84 -5.87 -11.43 -1.18
CA GLU A 84 -6.94 -10.75 -1.91
C GLU A 84 -6.61 -10.37 -3.36
N GLY A 85 -5.44 -10.76 -3.87
CA GLY A 85 -5.06 -10.50 -5.26
C GLY A 85 -4.73 -9.04 -5.57
N ALA A 86 -4.50 -8.21 -4.55
CA ALA A 86 -4.21 -6.79 -4.74
C ALA A 86 -2.86 -6.57 -5.44
N ILE A 87 -1.94 -7.53 -5.29
CA ILE A 87 -0.62 -7.49 -5.93
C ILE A 87 -0.74 -7.60 -7.44
N GLU A 88 -1.56 -8.54 -7.92
CA GLU A 88 -1.83 -8.78 -9.33
C GLU A 88 -2.41 -7.52 -9.99
N GLU A 89 -3.29 -6.81 -9.29
CA GLU A 89 -3.85 -5.54 -9.75
C GLU A 89 -2.80 -4.42 -9.83
N ILE A 90 -1.92 -4.32 -8.83
CA ILE A 90 -0.81 -3.36 -8.86
C ILE A 90 0.15 -3.70 -10.02
N GLU A 91 0.42 -4.98 -10.25
CA GLU A 91 1.28 -5.45 -11.34
C GLU A 91 0.67 -5.19 -12.72
N ALA A 92 -0.64 -5.34 -12.88
CA ALA A 92 -1.34 -4.97 -14.11
C ALA A 92 -1.14 -3.48 -14.45
N GLN A 93 -1.09 -2.60 -13.44
CA GLN A 93 -0.85 -1.18 -13.63
C GLN A 93 0.60 -0.81 -14.01
N LEU A 94 1.58 -1.72 -13.89
CA LEU A 94 2.95 -1.47 -14.35
C LEU A 94 3.04 -1.32 -15.87
N SER A 95 2.15 -2.02 -16.58
CA SER A 95 2.10 -2.06 -18.04
C SER A 95 1.22 -0.94 -18.63
N ASN A 96 0.61 -0.10 -17.77
CA ASN A 96 -0.30 0.95 -18.20
C ASN A 96 0.48 2.11 -18.87
N LYS A 97 0.44 2.16 -20.21
CA LYS A 97 1.14 3.14 -21.06
C LYS A 97 0.33 4.40 -21.36
N GLN A 98 -0.99 4.36 -21.21
CA GLN A 98 -1.89 5.49 -21.52
C GLN A 98 -2.18 6.29 -20.25
N ASN A 99 -1.16 6.90 -19.64
CA ASN A 99 -1.40 7.51 -18.33
C ASN A 99 -0.65 8.82 -18.09
N GLU A 100 -1.44 9.89 -17.95
CA GLU A 100 -1.03 11.26 -17.62
C GLU A 100 -0.50 11.40 -16.19
N PHE A 101 -0.93 10.52 -15.28
CA PHE A 101 -0.66 10.60 -13.83
C PHE A 101 0.54 9.78 -13.34
N SER A 102 1.33 9.19 -14.25
CA SER A 102 2.45 8.30 -13.87
C SER A 102 2.05 7.14 -12.93
N ILE A 103 0.84 6.59 -13.08
CA ILE A 103 0.34 5.33 -12.48
C ILE A 103 1.41 4.23 -12.46
N ASN A 104 2.10 3.97 -13.57
CA ASN A 104 3.15 2.95 -13.65
C ASN A 104 4.33 3.21 -12.68
N LYS A 105 4.75 4.49 -12.51
CA LYS A 105 5.77 4.88 -11.53
C LYS A 105 5.25 4.64 -10.12
N ARG A 106 3.97 4.93 -9.84
CA ARG A 106 3.34 4.68 -8.54
C ARG A 106 3.33 3.20 -8.19
N ALA A 107 2.91 2.35 -9.14
CA ALA A 107 2.93 0.90 -8.99
C ALA A 107 4.37 0.39 -8.76
N THR A 108 5.35 0.93 -9.47
CA THR A 108 6.78 0.60 -9.27
C THR A 108 7.24 0.95 -7.85
N TRP A 109 6.86 2.10 -7.30
CA TRP A 109 7.19 2.47 -5.92
C TRP A 109 6.54 1.56 -4.89
N ILE A 110 5.29 1.16 -5.09
CA ILE A 110 4.62 0.21 -4.18
C ILE A 110 5.36 -1.13 -4.18
N LYS A 111 5.75 -1.66 -5.35
CA LYS A 111 6.59 -2.86 -5.43
C LYS A 111 7.93 -2.68 -4.72
N GLY A 112 8.57 -1.53 -4.92
CA GLY A 112 9.83 -1.18 -4.24
C GLY A 112 9.67 -1.19 -2.72
N GLU A 113 8.63 -0.54 -2.19
CA GLU A 113 8.34 -0.54 -0.76
C GLU A 113 8.05 -1.95 -0.24
N GLN A 114 7.31 -2.77 -0.99
CA GLN A 114 7.04 -4.15 -0.63
C GLN A 114 8.34 -4.97 -0.53
N LEU A 115 9.25 -4.82 -1.51
CA LEU A 115 10.56 -5.50 -1.53
C LEU A 115 11.48 -5.00 -0.41
N ASN A 116 11.52 -3.69 -0.18
CA ASN A 116 12.35 -3.07 0.85
C ASN A 116 12.07 -3.65 2.24
N TYR A 117 10.81 -3.94 2.56
CA TYR A 117 10.48 -4.62 3.82
C TYR A 117 11.12 -6.01 3.96
N TYR A 118 11.17 -6.80 2.89
CA TYR A 118 11.79 -8.13 2.96
C TYR A 118 13.31 -8.06 3.09
N ILE A 119 13.91 -6.95 2.67
CA ILE A 119 15.36 -6.69 2.75
C ILE A 119 15.75 -6.05 4.08
N ASP A 120 14.84 -5.29 4.71
CA ASP A 120 15.10 -4.63 5.99
C ASP A 120 15.39 -5.67 7.08
N ARG A 121 16.59 -5.57 7.64
CA ARG A 121 17.15 -6.52 8.62
C ARG A 121 16.44 -6.48 9.97
N SER A 122 15.65 -5.44 10.24
CA SER A 122 14.80 -5.35 11.42
C SER A 122 13.52 -6.18 11.30
N ASN A 123 13.15 -6.62 10.10
CA ASN A 123 11.98 -7.46 9.85
C ASN A 123 12.33 -8.95 9.92
N ALA A 124 11.32 -9.77 10.22
CA ALA A 124 11.44 -11.22 10.14
C ALA A 124 11.82 -11.62 8.70
N LYS A 125 12.92 -12.36 8.55
CA LYS A 125 13.38 -12.82 7.24
C LYS A 125 12.31 -13.73 6.61
N PRO A 126 12.05 -13.60 5.30
CA PRO A 126 11.17 -14.54 4.62
C PRO A 126 11.78 -15.96 4.61
N GLU A 127 10.93 -16.99 4.66
CA GLU A 127 11.34 -18.39 4.79
C GLU A 127 12.28 -18.87 3.67
N TRP A 128 12.18 -18.28 2.47
CA TRP A 128 13.02 -18.61 1.32
C TRP A 128 14.43 -17.99 1.35
N TYR A 129 14.78 -17.22 2.38
CA TYR A 129 16.09 -16.57 2.55
C TYR A 129 17.06 -17.38 3.44
N GLN A 130 16.79 -18.67 3.65
CA GLN A 130 17.65 -19.57 4.44
C GLN A 130 18.86 -20.08 3.67
#